data_AF-A0A978RWN8-F1
#
_entry.id   AF-A0A978RWN8-F1
#
_cell.length_a   1.000
_cell.length_b   1.000
_cell.length_c   1.000
_cell.angle_alpha   90.00
_cell.angle_beta   90.00
_cell.angle_gamma   90.00
#
_symmetry.space_group_name_H-M   'P 1'
#
loop_
_entity.id
_entity.type
_entity.pdbx_description
1 polymer ?
#
loop_
_entity_poly.entity_id
_entity_poly.type
_entity_poly.pdbx_seq_one_letter_code
_entity_poly.pdbx_strand_id
1 'polypeptide(L)'
;MDTSVDKTLLAFLLALYRLDSPLTGAEVLDLQNNLGTLLELRPDQDAAILGEINKILAKHPELNALYQEAMTKLAPLEGEQLYHRLPPKNLLEQQLGITSSSKGYIPQGKPNQKNTEVVNLSRMVMTSDRPDKAAKNLNFLQEYWELATTPIF
;
A
#
# COMPACT_ATOMS: atom_id res chain seq x y z
N MET A 1 -18.38 7.04 -7.02
CA MET A 1 -17.26 7.55 -6.22
C MET A 1 -16.00 7.01 -6.87
N ASP A 2 -15.21 7.87 -7.51
CA ASP A 2 -13.91 7.51 -8.07
C ASP A 2 -12.95 7.24 -6.91
N THR A 3 -12.85 5.99 -6.50
CA THR A 3 -11.83 5.60 -5.52
C THR A 3 -10.50 5.56 -6.26
N SER A 4 -9.66 6.57 -6.04
CA SER A 4 -8.30 6.59 -6.57
C SER A 4 -7.55 5.35 -6.09
N VAL A 5 -6.82 4.71 -7.02
CA VAL A 5 -5.98 3.55 -6.74
C VAL A 5 -4.99 3.83 -5.62
N ASP A 6 -4.46 5.04 -5.54
CA ASP A 6 -3.54 5.46 -4.46
C ASP A 6 -4.22 5.42 -3.09
N LYS A 7 -5.47 5.90 -2.99
CA LYS A 7 -6.24 5.84 -1.74
C LYS A 7 -6.49 4.38 -1.33
N THR A 8 -6.84 3.52 -2.27
CA THR A 8 -7.05 2.08 -2.01
C THR A 8 -5.75 1.38 -1.61
N LEU A 9 -4.65 1.64 -2.31
CA LEU A 9 -3.35 1.06 -2.00
C LEU A 9 -2.83 1.51 -0.63
N LEU A 10 -3.00 2.80 -0.29
CA LEU A 10 -2.62 3.32 1.02
C LEU A 10 -3.50 2.73 2.13
N ALA A 11 -4.81 2.61 1.91
CA ALA A 11 -5.70 1.94 2.85
C ALA A 11 -5.29 0.47 3.07
N PHE A 12 -4.89 -0.22 2.01
CA PHE A 12 -4.40 -1.58 2.09
C PHE A 12 -3.08 -1.69 2.86
N LEU A 13 -2.15 -0.76 2.65
CA LEU A 13 -0.91 -0.66 3.43
C LEU A 13 -1.18 -0.39 4.92
N LEU A 14 -2.13 0.48 5.24
CA LEU A 14 -2.56 0.74 6.62
C LEU A 14 -3.17 -0.50 7.27
N ALA A 15 -3.94 -1.27 6.50
CA ALA A 15 -4.49 -2.53 6.97
C ALA A 15 -3.39 -3.54 7.31
N LEU A 16 -2.38 -3.68 6.44
CA LEU A 16 -1.20 -4.52 6.73
C LEU A 16 -0.38 -4.02 7.93
N TYR A 17 -0.25 -2.70 8.10
CA TYR A 17 0.44 -2.09 9.24
C TYR A 17 -0.23 -2.45 10.57
N ARG A 18 -1.57 -2.42 10.61
CA ARG A 18 -2.39 -2.70 11.80
C ARG A 18 -2.72 -4.17 11.99
N LEU A 19 -2.41 -5.03 11.02
CA LEU A 19 -2.68 -6.46 11.14
C LEU A 19 -1.87 -7.04 12.29
N ASP A 20 -2.55 -7.50 13.34
CA ASP A 20 -1.90 -8.09 14.51
C ASP A 20 -1.44 -9.52 14.20
N SER A 21 -2.26 -10.25 13.44
CA SER A 21 -1.95 -11.58 12.94
C SER A 21 -0.87 -11.53 11.84
N PRO A 22 0.23 -12.29 11.93
CA PRO A 22 1.17 -12.38 10.82
C PRO A 22 0.52 -13.08 9.63
N LEU A 23 0.84 -12.62 8.42
CA LEU A 23 0.42 -13.30 7.19
C LEU A 23 1.07 -14.70 7.13
N THR A 24 0.27 -15.69 6.74
CA THR A 24 0.76 -17.04 6.44
C THR A 24 1.56 -17.04 5.13
N GLY A 25 2.39 -18.07 4.94
CA GLY A 25 3.22 -18.17 3.73
C GLY A 25 2.38 -18.19 2.43
N ALA A 26 1.19 -18.81 2.45
CA ALA A 26 0.31 -18.81 1.28
C ALA A 26 -0.23 -17.41 0.96
N GLU A 27 -0.54 -16.63 1.98
CA GLU A 27 -1.08 -15.27 1.84
C GLU A 27 0.01 -14.29 1.40
N VAL A 28 1.23 -14.45 1.90
CA VAL A 28 2.42 -13.72 1.41
C VAL A 28 2.65 -14.02 -0.08
N LEU A 29 2.57 -15.29 -0.49
CA LEU A 29 2.73 -15.68 -1.89
C LEU A 29 1.59 -15.14 -2.77
N ASP A 30 0.34 -15.12 -2.28
CA ASP A 30 -0.81 -14.54 -3.00
C ASP A 30 -0.59 -13.03 -3.22
N LEU A 31 -0.08 -12.33 -2.20
CA LEU A 31 0.26 -10.91 -2.27
C LEU A 31 1.40 -10.64 -3.26
N GLN A 32 2.48 -11.40 -3.20
CA GLN A 32 3.63 -11.22 -4.08
C GLN A 32 3.30 -11.54 -5.55
N ASN A 33 2.68 -12.70 -5.80
CA ASN A 33 2.46 -13.20 -7.16
C ASN A 33 1.31 -12.51 -7.88
N ASN A 34 0.30 -12.02 -7.15
CA ASN A 34 -0.82 -11.32 -7.77
C ASN A 34 -0.61 -9.81 -7.68
N LEU A 35 -0.70 -9.22 -6.48
CA LEU A 35 -0.73 -7.77 -6.32
C LEU A 35 0.66 -7.15 -6.56
N GLY A 36 1.73 -7.71 -5.98
CA GLY A 36 3.10 -7.23 -6.15
C GLY A 36 3.56 -7.29 -7.60
N THR A 37 3.34 -8.43 -8.26
CA THR A 37 3.66 -8.64 -9.69
C THR A 37 2.83 -7.71 -10.59
N LEU A 38 1.56 -7.49 -10.29
CA LEU A 38 0.71 -6.58 -11.06
C LEU A 38 1.20 -5.12 -10.93
N LEU A 39 1.55 -4.68 -9.73
CA LEU A 39 2.14 -3.36 -9.47
C LEU A 39 3.52 -3.20 -10.13
N GLU A 40 4.26 -4.30 -10.34
CA GLU A 40 5.54 -4.29 -11.03
C GLU A 40 5.40 -4.25 -12.56
N LEU A 41 4.56 -5.11 -13.13
CA LEU A 41 4.46 -5.33 -14.57
C LEU A 41 3.45 -4.42 -15.28
N ARG A 42 2.43 -3.97 -14.55
CA ARG A 42 1.26 -3.23 -15.07
C ARG A 42 0.72 -2.21 -14.04
N PRO A 43 1.54 -1.26 -13.57
CA PRO A 43 1.10 -0.24 -12.62
C PRO A 43 0.03 0.71 -13.17
N ASP A 44 -0.23 0.68 -14.48
CA ASP A 44 -1.26 1.42 -15.20
C ASP A 44 -2.65 0.75 -15.18
N GLN A 45 -2.74 -0.50 -14.71
CA GLN A 45 -3.97 -1.29 -14.74
C GLN A 45 -4.79 -1.12 -13.46
N ASP A 46 -5.26 0.09 -13.22
CA ASP A 46 -5.99 0.51 -12.02
C ASP A 46 -7.14 -0.46 -11.65
N ALA A 47 -8.00 -0.81 -12.61
CA ALA A 47 -9.12 -1.72 -12.38
C ALA A 47 -8.67 -3.14 -11.98
N ALA A 48 -7.55 -3.62 -12.53
CA ALA A 48 -7.00 -4.92 -12.17
C ALA A 48 -6.40 -4.89 -10.76
N ILE A 49 -5.70 -3.80 -10.41
CA ILE A 49 -5.11 -3.60 -9.07
C ILE A 49 -6.21 -3.61 -8.01
N LEU A 50 -7.28 -2.83 -8.22
CA LEU A 50 -8.45 -2.81 -7.36
C LEU A 50 -9.12 -4.20 -7.27
N GLY A 51 -9.20 -4.91 -8.39
CA GLY A 51 -9.74 -6.27 -8.46
C GLY A 51 -8.96 -7.25 -7.59
N GLU A 52 -7.63 -7.26 -7.67
CA GLU A 52 -6.78 -8.14 -6.86
C GLU A 52 -6.84 -7.79 -5.37
N ILE A 53 -6.83 -6.50 -5.02
CA ILE A 53 -7.01 -6.07 -3.63
C ILE A 53 -8.34 -6.60 -3.07
N ASN A 54 -9.44 -6.43 -3.80
CA ASN A 54 -10.74 -6.93 -3.36
C ASN A 54 -10.78 -8.46 -3.21
N LYS A 55 -10.09 -9.21 -4.07
CA LYS A 55 -9.97 -10.67 -3.94
C LYS A 55 -9.21 -11.07 -2.68
N ILE A 56 -8.11 -10.38 -2.37
CA ILE A 56 -7.34 -10.62 -1.15
C ILE A 56 -8.22 -10.27 0.07
N LEU A 57 -8.84 -9.10 0.11
CA LEU A 57 -9.71 -8.71 1.21
C LEU A 57 -10.89 -9.68 1.42
N ALA A 58 -11.48 -10.21 0.34
CA ALA A 58 -12.57 -11.19 0.44
C ALA A 58 -12.14 -12.52 1.09
N LYS A 59 -10.88 -12.92 0.94
CA LYS A 59 -10.31 -14.11 1.58
C LYS A 59 -9.90 -13.86 3.04
N HIS A 60 -9.74 -12.59 3.45
CA HIS A 60 -9.18 -12.20 4.74
C HIS A 60 -10.09 -11.23 5.51
N PRO A 61 -11.02 -11.74 6.34
CA PRO A 61 -11.98 -10.91 7.06
C PRO A 61 -11.33 -9.86 7.98
N GLU A 62 -10.26 -10.21 8.69
CA GLU A 62 -9.53 -9.28 9.58
C GLU A 62 -8.89 -8.15 8.77
N LEU A 63 -8.20 -8.48 7.69
CA LEU A 63 -7.57 -7.51 6.80
C LEU A 63 -8.63 -6.62 6.14
N ASN A 64 -9.78 -7.18 5.76
CA ASN A 64 -10.90 -6.43 5.22
C ASN A 64 -11.48 -5.43 6.23
N ALA A 65 -11.67 -5.83 7.49
CA ALA A 65 -12.14 -4.92 8.52
C ALA A 65 -11.17 -3.73 8.72
N LEU A 66 -9.87 -4.02 8.81
CA LEU A 66 -8.83 -2.99 8.94
C LEU A 66 -8.76 -2.10 7.70
N TYR A 67 -8.95 -2.66 6.50
CA TYR A 67 -9.01 -1.90 5.26
C TYR A 67 -10.20 -0.94 5.21
N GLN A 68 -11.40 -1.39 5.62
CA GLN A 68 -12.58 -0.52 5.68
C GLN A 68 -12.40 0.62 6.69
N GLU A 69 -11.76 0.33 7.83
CA GLU A 69 -11.41 1.36 8.82
C GLU A 69 -10.40 2.35 8.23
N ALA A 70 -9.35 1.85 7.57
CA ALA A 70 -8.36 2.69 6.89
C ALA A 70 -9.00 3.58 5.82
N MET A 71 -9.90 3.01 5.00
CA MET A 71 -10.67 3.76 4.00
C MET A 71 -11.51 4.87 4.64
N THR A 72 -12.11 4.61 5.81
CA THR A 72 -12.88 5.63 6.55
C THR A 72 -11.97 6.74 7.07
N LYS A 73 -10.77 6.41 7.57
CA LYS A 73 -9.78 7.39 8.03
C LYS A 73 -9.19 8.23 6.89
N LEU A 74 -9.04 7.64 5.71
CA LEU A 74 -8.58 8.32 4.49
C LEU A 74 -9.71 9.01 3.70
N ALA A 75 -10.98 8.77 4.06
CA ALA A 75 -12.14 9.41 3.42
C ALA A 75 -12.04 10.95 3.39
N PRO A 76 -11.69 11.66 4.49
CA PRO A 76 -11.58 13.12 4.48
C PRO A 76 -10.34 13.65 3.73
N LEU A 77 -9.38 12.79 3.36
CA LEU A 77 -8.18 13.21 2.66
C LEU A 77 -8.40 13.16 1.15
N GLU A 78 -8.24 14.32 0.51
CA GLU A 78 -8.25 14.43 -0.96
C GLU A 78 -6.83 14.36 -1.51
N GLY A 79 -6.69 14.00 -2.80
CA GLY A 79 -5.42 13.62 -3.45
C GLY A 79 -4.16 14.36 -2.96
N GLU A 80 -4.11 15.69 -3.04
CA GLU A 80 -2.92 16.46 -2.62
C GLU A 80 -2.56 16.30 -1.13
N GLN A 81 -3.55 16.13 -0.26
CA GLN A 81 -3.34 15.90 1.18
C GLN A 81 -2.83 14.49 1.48
N LEU A 82 -3.17 13.52 0.62
CA LEU A 82 -2.60 12.17 0.68
C LEU A 82 -1.12 12.23 0.35
N TYR A 83 -0.73 12.92 -0.73
CA TYR A 83 0.68 12.98 -1.17
C TYR A 83 1.56 13.81 -0.24
N HIS A 84 1.05 14.90 0.34
CA HIS A 84 1.82 15.77 1.24
C HIS A 84 2.34 15.08 2.51
N ARG A 85 1.72 13.96 2.90
CA ARG A 85 2.07 13.17 4.09
C ARG A 85 2.94 11.96 3.76
N LEU A 86 3.20 11.69 2.48
CA LEU A 86 4.13 10.62 2.10
C LEU A 86 5.56 11.10 2.34
N PRO A 87 6.39 10.31 3.05
CA PRO A 87 7.79 10.63 3.18
C PRO A 87 8.51 10.51 1.81
N PRO A 88 9.62 11.23 1.64
CA PRO A 88 10.37 11.18 0.39
C PRO A 88 10.95 9.78 0.15
N LYS A 89 11.10 9.41 -1.12
CA LYS A 89 11.53 8.07 -1.56
C LYS A 89 12.76 7.52 -0.83
N ASN A 90 13.79 8.35 -0.62
CA ASN A 90 15.02 7.95 0.06
C ASN A 90 14.79 7.50 1.51
N LEU A 91 13.83 8.12 2.21
CA LEU A 91 13.47 7.76 3.58
C LEU A 91 12.68 6.44 3.61
N LEU A 92 11.82 6.22 2.62
CA LEU A 92 11.11 4.94 2.43
C LEU A 92 12.08 3.79 2.15
N GLU A 93 13.04 3.98 1.24
CA GLU A 93 14.07 2.98 0.93
C GLU A 93 14.90 2.62 2.18
N GLN A 94 15.24 3.62 3.00
CA GLN A 94 15.93 3.41 4.27
C GLN A 94 15.09 2.63 5.29
N GLN A 95 13.81 2.99 5.48
CA GLN A 95 12.90 2.30 6.42
C GLN A 95 12.63 0.85 6.03
N LEU A 96 12.60 0.58 4.72
CA LEU A 96 12.41 -0.77 4.19
C LEU A 96 13.72 -1.57 4.11
N GLY A 97 14.86 -0.99 4.53
CA GLY A 97 16.16 -1.67 4.49
C GLY A 97 16.69 -1.91 3.07
N ILE A 98 16.14 -1.21 2.08
CA ILE A 98 16.54 -1.31 0.67
C ILE A 98 17.84 -0.51 0.51
N THR A 99 18.97 -1.18 0.68
CA THR A 99 20.26 -0.66 0.23
C THR A 99 20.33 -0.81 -1.29
N SER A 100 20.73 0.24 -2.01
CA SER A 100 20.69 0.34 -3.48
C SER A 100 21.62 -0.63 -4.25
N SER A 101 21.89 -1.82 -3.69
CA SER A 101 22.77 -2.86 -4.23
C SER A 101 22.03 -4.07 -4.82
N SER A 102 20.72 -3.98 -5.04
CA SER A 102 20.01 -4.95 -5.87
C SER A 102 20.26 -4.64 -7.35
N LYS A 103 21.28 -5.26 -7.93
CA LYS A 103 21.42 -5.35 -9.38
C LYS A 103 20.12 -5.92 -9.97
N GLY A 104 19.41 -5.08 -10.72
CA GLY A 104 18.33 -5.48 -11.62
C GLY A 104 16.94 -5.15 -11.10
N TYR A 105 16.49 -3.92 -11.31
CA TYR A 105 15.35 -3.62 -12.20
C TYR A 105 15.08 -2.10 -12.16
N ILE A 106 15.35 -1.42 -13.27
CA ILE A 106 14.88 -0.05 -13.50
C ILE A 106 13.56 -0.21 -14.23
N PRO A 107 12.39 0.16 -13.67
CA PRO A 107 11.16 0.14 -14.43
C PRO A 107 11.32 1.13 -15.60
N GLN A 108 11.46 0.59 -16.81
CA GLN A 108 11.35 1.35 -18.05
C GLN A 108 9.87 1.68 -18.27
N GLY A 109 9.34 2.59 -17.47
CA GLY A 109 8.04 3.21 -17.65
C GLY A 109 8.22 4.71 -17.53
N LYS A 110 7.74 5.47 -18.52
CA LYS A 110 7.74 6.94 -18.42
C LYS A 110 7.03 7.34 -17.12
N PRO A 111 7.60 8.26 -16.31
CA PRO A 111 6.95 8.72 -15.10
C PRO A 111 5.67 9.46 -15.47
N ASN A 112 4.53 8.78 -15.43
CA ASN A 112 3.24 9.48 -15.40
C ASN A 112 3.12 10.05 -13.99
N GLN A 113 3.39 11.35 -13.87
CA GLN A 113 3.58 12.15 -12.66
C GLN A 113 2.45 12.11 -11.60
N LYS A 114 1.38 11.32 -11.77
CA LYS A 114 0.24 11.30 -10.84
C LYS A 114 0.09 10.05 -9.98
N ASN A 115 0.67 8.90 -10.34
CA ASN A 115 0.43 7.61 -9.65
C ASN A 115 1.72 6.98 -9.06
N THR A 116 2.85 7.68 -9.00
CA THR A 116 4.13 6.96 -8.81
C THR A 116 4.48 6.63 -7.37
N GLU A 117 4.16 7.47 -6.39
CA GLU A 117 4.76 7.31 -5.04
C GLU A 117 4.07 6.24 -4.22
N VAL A 118 2.74 6.26 -4.14
CA VAL A 118 1.97 5.23 -3.43
C VAL A 118 2.10 3.88 -4.12
N VAL A 119 1.99 3.83 -5.46
CA VAL A 119 2.18 2.59 -6.23
C VAL A 119 3.59 2.02 -6.04
N ASN A 120 4.65 2.84 -6.08
CA ASN A 120 6.01 2.35 -5.83
C ASN A 120 6.17 1.85 -4.39
N LEU A 121 5.61 2.56 -3.40
CA LEU A 121 5.63 2.13 -2.01
C LEU A 121 4.92 0.80 -1.84
N SER A 122 3.69 0.69 -2.33
CA SER A 122 2.91 -0.54 -2.29
C SER A 122 3.65 -1.66 -2.98
N ARG A 123 4.26 -1.44 -4.15
CA ARG A 123 5.10 -2.43 -4.81
C ARG A 123 6.20 -2.92 -3.87
N MET A 124 6.99 -2.02 -3.29
CA MET A 124 8.10 -2.39 -2.39
C MET A 124 7.65 -3.23 -1.18
N VAL A 125 6.49 -2.90 -0.61
CA VAL A 125 5.92 -3.66 0.52
C VAL A 125 5.36 -5.01 0.06
N MET A 126 4.60 -5.06 -1.03
CA MET A 126 3.95 -6.28 -1.51
C MET A 126 4.93 -7.30 -2.09
N THR A 127 6.08 -6.86 -2.61
CA THR A 127 7.13 -7.76 -3.11
C THR A 127 8.13 -8.19 -2.03
N SER A 128 7.98 -7.71 -0.78
CA SER A 128 8.85 -8.11 0.33
C SER A 128 8.56 -9.54 0.79
N ASP A 129 9.57 -10.24 1.31
CA ASP A 129 9.42 -11.57 1.93
C ASP A 129 8.49 -11.57 3.16
N ARG A 130 8.28 -10.40 3.76
CA ARG A 130 7.41 -10.19 4.92
C ARG A 130 6.61 -8.89 4.75
N PRO A 131 5.55 -8.88 3.92
CA PRO A 131 4.77 -7.66 3.64
C PRO A 131 4.17 -7.01 4.90
N ASP A 132 3.72 -7.84 5.84
CA ASP A 132 3.23 -7.43 7.17
C ASP A 132 4.29 -6.65 7.96
N LYS A 133 5.53 -7.18 8.00
CA LYS A 133 6.64 -6.53 8.72
C LYS A 133 7.15 -5.29 7.98
N ALA A 134 7.20 -5.35 6.65
CA ALA A 134 7.59 -4.22 5.82
C ALA A 134 6.63 -3.04 6.02
N ALA A 135 5.32 -3.30 6.06
CA ALA A 135 4.33 -2.28 6.40
C ALA A 135 4.56 -1.73 7.81
N LYS A 136 4.80 -2.58 8.82
CA LYS A 136 5.09 -2.17 10.21
C LYS A 136 6.33 -1.29 10.38
N ASN A 137 7.30 -1.36 9.47
CA ASN A 137 8.49 -0.50 9.51
C ASN A 137 8.23 0.93 8.97
N LEU A 138 7.07 1.16 8.35
CA LEU A 138 6.69 2.45 7.79
C LEU A 138 6.00 3.30 8.87
N ASN A 139 6.80 3.93 9.74
CA ASN A 139 6.30 4.71 10.87
C ASN A 139 5.31 5.82 10.47
N PHE A 140 5.42 6.35 9.25
CA PHE A 140 4.55 7.40 8.75
C PHE A 140 3.09 6.92 8.59
N LEU A 141 2.84 5.61 8.45
CA LEU A 141 1.48 5.04 8.38
C LEU A 141 0.71 5.26 9.69
N GLN A 142 1.42 5.39 10.83
CA GLN A 142 0.79 5.75 12.09
C GLN A 142 0.12 7.12 12.01
N GLU A 143 0.71 8.09 11.31
CA GLU A 143 0.15 9.45 11.18
C GLU A 143 -1.18 9.47 10.43
N TYR A 144 -1.36 8.59 9.44
CA TYR A 144 -2.64 8.42 8.76
C TYR A 144 -3.66 7.69 9.63
N TRP A 145 -3.21 6.79 10.51
CA TRP A 145 -4.08 6.07 11.41
C TRP A 145 -4.58 6.93 12.57
N GLU A 146 -3.73 7.81 13.08
CA GLU A 146 -4.03 8.74 14.18
C GLU A 146 -4.78 9.98 13.74
N LEU A 147 -5.06 10.15 12.44
CA LEU A 147 -6.05 11.11 11.96
C LEU A 147 -7.36 10.85 12.69
N ALA A 148 -7.65 11.72 13.65
CA ALA A 148 -8.88 11.70 14.40
C ALA A 148 -10.02 11.72 13.38
N THR A 149 -10.82 10.67 13.36
CA THR A 149 -12.13 10.70 12.73
C THR A 149 -12.90 11.77 13.48
N THR A 150 -12.99 12.97 12.93
CA THR A 150 -13.91 13.98 13.47
C THR A 150 -15.27 13.30 13.53
N PRO A 151 -15.89 13.16 14.72
CA PRO A 151 -17.21 12.58 14.80
C PRO A 151 -18.14 13.45 13.95
N ILE A 152 -18.77 12.84 12.94
CA ILE A 152 -19.90 13.44 12.26
C ILE A 152 -21.02 13.41 13.29
N PHE A 153 -21.27 14.55 13.92
CA PHE A 153 -22.42 14.79 14.80
C PHE A 153 -23.73 14.76 14.01
#